data_AF-A0A419GPJ1-F1
#
_entry.id   AF-A0A419GPJ1-F1
#
_cell.length_a   1.000
_cell.length_b   1.000
_cell.length_c   1.000
_cell.angle_alpha   90.00
_cell.angle_beta   90.00
_cell.angle_gamma   90.00
#
_symmetry.space_group_name_H-M   'P 1'
#
loop_
_entity.id
_entity.type
_entity.pdbx_description
1 polymer ?
#
loop_
_entity_poly.entity_id
_entity_poly.type
_entity_poly.pdbx_seq_one_letter_code
_entity_poly.pdbx_strand_id
1 'polypeptide(L)' 'MEQKDLFGASSGKLPYMECAPAGRSGPVSPECIKHRINTYPTWIISGQRYEGILKPAQLAALSGYTGSR' A
#
# COMPACT_ATOMS: atom_id res chain seq x y z
N MET A 1 -2.57 -7.08 8.92
CA MET A 1 -1.69 -7.17 7.74
C MET A 1 -2.46 -7.63 6.49
N GLU A 2 -3.79 -7.50 6.50
CA GLU A 2 -4.72 -8.12 5.54
C GLU A 2 -4.41 -7.83 4.06
N GLN A 3 -3.88 -6.64 3.76
CA GLN A 3 -3.48 -6.29 2.40
C GLN A 3 -2.31 -7.11 1.88
N LYS A 4 -1.29 -7.35 2.72
CA LYS A 4 -0.09 -8.11 2.36
C LYS A 4 -0.41 -9.60 2.21
N ASP A 5 -1.35 -10.10 3.00
CA ASP A 5 -1.78 -11.51 2.97
C ASP A 5 -2.34 -11.90 1.59
N LEU A 6 -3.03 -10.98 0.90
CA LEU A 6 -3.54 -11.18 -0.46
C LEU A 6 -2.45 -11.44 -1.52
N PHE A 7 -1.18 -11.14 -1.23
CA PHE A 7 -0.05 -11.37 -2.12
C PHE A 7 0.77 -12.63 -1.75
N GLY A 8 0.45 -13.29 -0.63
CA GLY A 8 1.14 -14.48 -0.15
C GLY A 8 2.67 -14.32 -0.14
N ALA A 9 3.37 -15.28 -0.73
CA ALA A 9 4.82 -15.29 -0.83
C ALA A 9 5.41 -14.10 -1.62
N SER A 10 4.60 -13.43 -2.45
CA SER A 10 5.04 -12.27 -3.22
C SER A 10 4.88 -10.94 -2.46
N SER A 11 4.33 -10.95 -1.25
CA SER A 11 4.12 -9.73 -0.45
C SER A 11 5.39 -8.91 -0.22
N GLY A 12 6.55 -9.57 -0.10
CA GLY A 12 7.86 -8.92 0.04
C GLY A 12 8.35 -8.20 -1.23
N LYS A 13 7.71 -8.41 -2.38
CA LYS A 13 8.03 -7.72 -3.64
C LYS A 13 7.26 -6.41 -3.82
N LEU A 14 6.28 -6.14 -2.95
CA LEU A 14 5.52 -4.89 -3.03
C LEU A 14 6.41 -3.71 -2.67
N PRO A 15 6.31 -2.59 -3.40
CA PRO A 15 6.86 -1.33 -2.90
C PRO A 15 6.06 -0.94 -1.64
N TYR A 16 6.71 -1.08 -0.48
CA TYR A 16 6.10 -0.85 0.84
C TYR A 16 6.83 0.27 1.56
N MET A 17 6.06 1.18 2.14
CA MET A 17 6.55 2.22 3.03
C MET A 17 5.94 2.01 4.41
N GLU A 18 6.79 1.92 5.44
CA GLU A 18 6.34 1.85 6.82
C GLU A 18 6.01 3.26 7.32
N CYS A 19 4.75 3.48 7.70
CA CYS A 19 4.29 4.77 8.20
C CYS A 19 4.46 4.92 9.71
N ALA A 20 4.53 3.82 10.48
CA ALA A 20 4.68 3.85 11.92
C ALA A 20 5.82 2.94 12.38
N PRO A 21 7.09 3.27 12.04
CA PRO A 21 8.25 2.42 12.35
C PRO A 21 8.48 2.24 13.86
N ALA A 22 8.03 3.20 14.67
CA ALA A 22 8.07 3.15 16.14
C ALA A 22 6.76 2.59 16.76
N GLY A 23 5.89 1.99 15.95
CA GLY A 23 4.59 1.48 16.39
C GLY A 23 3.54 2.56 16.58
N ARG A 24 2.35 2.15 17.04
CA ARG A 24 1.12 2.99 17.10
C ARG A 24 1.30 4.29 17.91
N SER A 25 2.11 4.26 18.95
CA SER A 25 2.32 5.41 19.85
C SER A 25 3.53 6.27 19.44
N GLY A 26 4.26 5.87 18.40
CA GLY A 26 5.43 6.58 17.91
C GLY A 26 5.08 7.62 16.83
N PRO A 27 6.06 8.44 16.43
CA PRO A 27 5.88 9.39 15.34
C PRO A 27 5.58 8.66 14.02
N VAL A 28 4.68 9.25 13.23
CA VAL A 28 4.45 8.84 11.84
C VAL A 28 5.66 9.25 11.00
N SER A 29 6.04 8.43 10.03
CA SER A 29 7.19 8.71 9.17
C SER A 29 6.97 10.03 8.38
N PRO A 30 8.03 10.82 8.15
CA PRO A 30 7.91 12.11 7.45
C PRO A 30 7.27 12.00 6.07
N GLU A 31 7.53 10.90 5.35
CA GLU A 31 6.97 10.69 4.02
C GLU A 31 5.45 10.46 4.07
N CYS A 32 4.94 9.70 5.05
CA CYS A 32 3.51 9.53 5.25
C CYS A 32 2.82 10.84 5.68
N ILE A 33 3.49 11.68 6.48
CA ILE A 33 2.99 13.02 6.84
C ILE A 33 2.91 13.93 5.61
N LYS A 34 3.98 14.00 4.82
CA LYS A 34 4.07 14.78 3.59
C LYS A 34 2.96 14.41 2.61
N HIS A 35 2.68 13.12 2.49
CA HIS A 35 1.60 12.59 1.67
C HIS A 35 0.25 12.54 2.39
N ARG A 36 0.10 13.07 3.61
CA ARG A 36 -1.16 13.09 4.38
C ARG A 36 -1.84 11.71 4.43
N ILE A 37 -1.09 10.67 4.77
CA ILE A 37 -1.60 9.31 4.90
C ILE A 37 -2.21 9.16 6.29
N ASN A 38 -3.55 9.15 6.34
CA ASN A 38 -4.31 9.02 7.59
C ASN A 38 -5.08 7.69 7.69
N THR A 39 -5.18 6.95 6.58
CA THR A 39 -5.90 5.68 6.46
C THR A 39 -4.93 4.58 6.04
N TYR A 40 -5.05 3.39 6.65
CA TYR A 40 -4.20 2.25 6.31
C TYR A 40 -5.03 1.03 5.84
N PRO A 41 -4.57 0.31 4.80
CA PRO A 41 -3.51 0.74 3.88
C PRO A 41 -3.97 1.91 2.99
N THR A 42 -3.01 2.65 2.44
CA THR A 42 -3.24 3.59 1.33
C THR A 42 -2.31 3.21 0.18
N TRP A 43 -2.86 3.13 -1.01
CA TRP A 43 -2.14 2.94 -2.26
C TRP A 43 -2.03 4.27 -3.00
N ILE A 44 -0.83 4.58 -3.48
CA ILE A 44 -0.60 5.66 -4.44
C ILE A 44 -0.12 5.01 -5.74
N ILE A 45 -0.97 4.98 -6.75
CA ILE A 45 -0.71 4.32 -8.03
C ILE A 45 -0.89 5.35 -9.13
N SER A 46 0.15 5.57 -9.94
CA SER A 46 0.16 6.61 -10.99
C SER A 46 -0.26 8.00 -10.49
N GLY A 47 0.14 8.34 -9.25
CA GLY A 47 -0.19 9.61 -8.59
C GLY A 47 -1.61 9.68 -8.00
N GLN A 48 -2.45 8.68 -8.22
CA GLN A 48 -3.80 8.61 -7.69
C GLN A 48 -3.84 7.83 -6.37
N ARG A 49 -4.66 8.32 -5.42
CA ARG A 49 -4.83 7.75 -4.09
C ARG A 49 -6.01 6.78 -4.06
N TYR A 50 -5.79 5.63 -3.42
CA TYR A 50 -6.82 4.66 -3.11
C TYR A 50 -6.66 4.17 -1.67
N GLU A 51 -7.70 4.29 -0.87
CA GLU A 51 -7.66 3.91 0.55
C GLU A 51 -8.36 2.58 0.79
N GLY A 52 -7.82 1.79 1.72
CA GLY A 52 -8.37 0.50 2.12
C GLY A 52 -7.83 -0.70 1.33
N ILE A 53 -8.34 -1.87 1.70
CA ILE A 53 -7.94 -3.16 1.13
C ILE A 53 -8.42 -3.25 -0.32
N LEU A 54 -7.49 -3.55 -1.23
CA LEU A 54 -7.77 -3.79 -2.65
C LEU A 54 -7.32 -5.20 -3.04
N LYS A 55 -8.19 -5.91 -3.78
CA LYS A 55 -7.86 -7.23 -4.34
C LYS A 55 -6.75 -7.10 -5.39
N PRO A 56 -5.91 -8.14 -5.60
CA PRO A 56 -4.88 -8.12 -6.64
C PRO A 56 -5.39 -7.75 -8.03
N ALA A 57 -6.59 -8.20 -8.40
CA ALA A 57 -7.22 -7.85 -9.68
C ALA A 57 -7.53 -6.34 -9.81
N GLN A 58 -7.93 -5.68 -8.71
CA GLN A 58 -8.16 -4.23 -8.70
C GLN A 58 -6.82 -3.50 -8.84
N LEU A 59 -5.80 -3.92 -8.09
CA LEU A 59 -4.46 -3.34 -8.15
C LEU A 59 -3.82 -3.51 -9.54
N ALA A 60 -4.05 -4.65 -10.21
CA ALA A 60 -3.61 -4.87 -11.58
C ALA A 60 -4.27 -3.88 -12.56
N ALA A 61 -5.59 -3.68 -12.46
CA ALA A 61 -6.30 -2.71 -13.29
C ALA A 61 -5.82 -1.27 -13.04
N LEU A 62 -5.65 -0.88 -11.77
CA LEU A 62 -5.20 0.47 -11.39
C LEU A 62 -3.76 0.77 -11.83
N SER A 63 -2.88 -0.24 -11.80
CA SER A 63 -1.46 -0.10 -12.21
C SER A 63 -1.25 -0.25 -13.70
N GLY A 64 -2.28 -0.60 -14.48
CA GLY A 64 -2.14 -0.89 -15.91
C GLY A 64 -1.36 -2.18 -16.19
N TYR A 65 -1.32 -3.11 -15.24
CA TYR A 65 -0.62 -4.38 -15.40
C TYR A 65 -1.29 -5.26 -16.47
N THR A 66 -0.53 -5.61 -17.52
CA THR A 66 -0.98 -6.41 -18.67
C THR A 66 -0.40 -7.83 -18.70
N GLY A 67 0.31 -8.25 -17.65
CA GLY A 67 0.88 -9.60 -17.58
C GLY A 67 -0.21 -10.68 -17.58
N SER A 68 0.14 -11.87 -18.06
CA SER A 68 -0.75 -13.03 -18.05
C SER A 68 -1.15 -13.39 -16.61
N ARG A 69 -2.44 -13.65 -16.40
CA ARG A 69 -2.98 -14.17 -15.15
C ARG A 69 -2.48 -15.58 -14.86
#